data_AF-A0A935DYQ4-F1
#
_entry.id   AF-A0A935DYQ4-F1
#
_cell.length_a   1.000
_cell.length_b   1.000
_cell.length_c   1.000
_cell.angle_alpha   90.00
_cell.angle_beta   90.00
_cell.angle_gamma   90.00
#
_symmetry.space_group_name_H-M   'P 1'
#
loop_
_entity.id
_entity.type
_entity.pdbx_description
1 polymer ?
#
loop_
_entity_poly.entity_id
_entity_poly.type
_entity_poly.pdbx_seq_one_letter_code
_entity_poly.pdbx_strand_id
1 'polypeptide(L)'
;MPINYQEIYTQIKQVGLGAKERRKKKEDAQEQAKSLLETHSSNLDFLRSKVDSAKTADANIRCAVPLDEALASSYQLPDSVTQATLIAADGSQAIADRHSPVQFCVINVGAISLKPNSGETPAVEVESELFFGDAIEENGLTTDGGVALRRDLAERSVIEKMSKGMKGSVVSFTDGTLEIFRAKDIDNANQYRNTVDKYISVLSRLQGRGIISAGYIDKPSSSLVVKLLELTQITIPEEMEKLRNAPPLKYVTDRWLFGYNNKLFQLLPPGHRSAVFKIQSTSEKSYKGVLELHFFYLNVGKE
;
A
#
# COMPACT_ATOMS: atom_id res chain seq x y z
N MET A 1 -33.95 1.02 0.65
CA MET A 1 -34.68 1.77 1.70
C MET A 1 -34.38 3.27 1.55
N PRO A 2 -35.37 4.16 1.68
CA PRO A 2 -35.12 5.61 1.61
C PRO A 2 -34.39 6.12 2.86
N ILE A 3 -33.53 7.13 2.68
CA ILE A 3 -32.78 7.79 3.76
C ILE A 3 -33.67 8.82 4.46
N ASN A 4 -33.63 8.90 5.80
CA ASN A 4 -34.29 9.95 6.56
C ASN A 4 -33.52 11.29 6.45
N TYR A 5 -33.93 12.12 5.50
CA TYR A 5 -33.25 13.38 5.19
C TYR A 5 -33.20 14.37 6.37
N GLN A 6 -34.26 14.46 7.18
CA GLN A 6 -34.34 15.45 8.26
C GLN A 6 -33.35 15.14 9.40
N GLU A 7 -33.22 13.85 9.75
CA GLU A 7 -32.24 13.41 10.74
C GLU A 7 -30.82 13.65 10.24
N ILE A 8 -30.51 13.25 9.01
CA ILE A 8 -29.18 13.47 8.41
C ILE A 8 -28.86 14.96 8.32
N TYR A 9 -29.80 15.81 7.92
CA TYR A 9 -29.58 17.26 7.85
C TYR A 9 -29.26 17.87 9.22
N THR A 10 -29.94 17.42 10.28
CA THR A 10 -29.68 17.85 11.66
C THR A 10 -28.29 17.42 12.11
N GLN A 11 -27.90 16.17 11.83
CA GLN A 11 -26.57 15.64 12.13
C GLN A 11 -25.47 16.40 11.38
N ILE A 12 -25.67 16.73 10.10
CA ILE A 12 -24.71 17.51 9.30
C ILE A 12 -24.47 18.89 9.93
N LYS A 13 -25.54 19.59 10.36
CA LYS A 13 -25.41 20.87 11.05
C LYS A 13 -24.64 20.76 12.37
N GLN A 14 -24.95 19.76 13.18
CA GLN A 14 -24.25 19.51 14.44
C GLN A 14 -22.76 19.21 14.22
N VAL A 15 -22.43 18.39 13.22
CA VAL A 15 -21.06 18.15 12.80
C VAL A 15 -20.40 19.48 12.41
N GLY A 16 -21.08 20.33 11.65
CA GLY A 16 -20.60 21.66 11.23
C GLY A 16 -20.19 22.59 12.40
N LEU A 17 -20.87 22.53 13.54
CA LEU A 17 -20.56 23.36 14.71
C LEU A 17 -19.15 23.08 15.27
N GLY A 18 -18.70 21.82 15.23
CA GLY A 18 -17.36 21.41 15.66
C GLY A 18 -16.26 21.62 14.60
N ALA A 19 -16.55 22.25 13.45
CA ALA A 19 -15.59 22.36 12.36
C ALA A 19 -14.38 23.23 12.72
N LYS A 20 -14.59 24.34 13.45
CA LYS A 20 -13.50 25.25 13.84
C LYS A 20 -12.50 24.57 14.79
N GLU A 21 -13.00 23.82 15.77
CA GLU A 21 -12.16 23.08 16.72
C GLU A 21 -11.40 21.94 16.02
N ARG A 22 -12.06 21.20 15.13
CA ARG A 22 -11.40 20.16 14.32
C ARG A 22 -10.32 20.72 13.40
N ARG A 23 -10.54 21.90 12.82
CA ARG A 23 -9.52 22.58 12.02
C ARG A 23 -8.31 22.94 12.87
N LYS A 24 -8.51 23.53 14.05
CA LYS A 24 -7.41 23.87 14.97
C LYS A 24 -6.64 22.62 15.40
N LYS A 25 -7.31 21.55 15.84
CA LYS A 25 -6.66 20.28 16.20
C LYS A 25 -5.82 19.70 15.05
N LYS A 26 -6.29 19.87 13.81
CA LYS A 26 -5.54 19.45 12.62
C LYS A 26 -4.30 20.32 12.40
N GLU A 27 -4.42 21.63 12.51
CA GLU A 27 -3.30 22.58 12.39
C GLU A 27 -2.24 22.31 13.47
N ASP A 28 -2.64 22.17 14.74
CA ASP A 28 -1.75 21.87 15.87
C ASP A 28 -1.00 20.53 15.64
N ALA A 29 -1.70 19.48 15.19
CA ALA A 29 -1.09 18.19 14.89
C ALA A 29 -0.11 18.26 13.72
N GLN A 30 -0.41 19.09 12.71
CA GLN A 30 0.47 19.31 11.55
C GLN A 30 1.77 20.02 11.95
N GLU A 31 1.69 21.05 12.79
CA GLU A 31 2.86 21.72 13.34
C GLU A 31 3.71 20.76 14.18
N GLN A 32 3.07 19.93 15.01
CA GLN A 32 3.77 18.91 15.78
C GLN A 32 4.46 17.88 14.88
N ALA A 33 3.78 17.37 13.85
CA ALA A 33 4.38 16.42 12.90
C ALA A 33 5.60 17.00 12.19
N LYS A 34 5.53 18.27 11.77
CA LYS A 34 6.66 18.98 11.16
C LYS A 34 7.84 19.09 12.14
N SER A 35 7.59 19.52 13.37
CA SER A 35 8.62 19.64 14.40
C SER A 35 9.31 18.30 14.71
N LEU A 36 8.53 17.21 14.80
CA LEU A 36 9.07 15.87 15.00
C LEU A 36 9.91 15.40 13.81
N LEU A 37 9.43 15.65 12.60
CA LEU A 37 10.16 15.31 11.39
C LEU A 37 11.50 16.05 11.34
N GLU A 38 11.52 17.36 11.59
CA GLU A 38 12.75 18.17 11.61
C GLU A 38 13.71 17.71 12.71
N THR A 39 13.20 17.42 13.91
CA THR A 39 14.01 17.00 15.07
C THR A 39 14.63 15.62 14.86
N HIS A 40 13.90 14.68 14.26
CA HIS A 40 14.34 13.28 14.15
C HIS A 40 14.80 12.87 12.76
N SER A 41 14.79 13.76 11.77
CA SER A 41 15.07 13.44 10.35
C SER A 41 16.34 12.61 10.14
N SER A 42 17.42 12.96 10.85
CA SER A 42 18.72 12.30 10.73
C SER A 42 19.01 11.30 11.85
N ASN A 43 18.10 11.14 12.82
CA ASN A 43 18.29 10.28 14.00
C ASN A 43 17.83 8.84 13.71
N LEU A 44 18.40 8.23 12.67
CA LEU A 44 17.89 6.98 12.09
C LEU A 44 17.99 5.80 13.06
N ASP A 45 19.09 5.63 13.77
CA ASP A 45 19.26 4.56 14.76
C ASP A 45 18.27 4.68 15.93
N PHE A 46 18.04 5.92 16.40
CA PHE A 46 17.03 6.19 17.41
C PHE A 46 15.64 5.78 16.92
N LEU A 47 15.27 6.15 15.69
CA LEU A 47 13.99 5.79 15.09
C LEU A 47 13.83 4.28 14.93
N ARG A 48 14.87 3.58 14.47
CA ARG A 48 14.88 2.11 14.39
C ARG A 48 14.66 1.48 15.77
N SER A 49 15.32 1.99 16.81
CA SER A 49 15.13 1.49 18.19
C SER A 49 13.70 1.69 18.72
N LYS A 50 13.03 2.77 18.31
CA LYS A 50 11.61 3.02 18.64
C LYS A 50 10.70 2.02 17.96
N VAL A 51 10.96 1.69 16.69
CA VAL A 51 10.22 0.64 15.97
C VAL A 51 10.41 -0.71 16.65
N ASP A 52 11.63 -1.09 17.00
CA ASP A 52 11.91 -2.38 17.65
C ASP A 52 11.23 -2.52 19.01
N SER A 53 11.25 -1.46 19.81
CA SER A 53 10.55 -1.39 21.10
C SER A 53 9.04 -1.52 20.91
N ALA A 54 8.48 -0.78 19.94
CA ALA A 54 7.05 -0.83 19.63
C ALA A 54 6.62 -2.20 19.09
N LYS A 55 7.47 -2.86 18.31
CA LYS A 55 7.24 -4.22 17.78
C LYS A 55 7.22 -5.27 18.89
N THR A 56 8.01 -5.09 19.94
CA THR A 56 7.99 -5.96 21.12
C THR A 56 6.68 -5.79 21.91
N ALA A 57 6.19 -4.55 22.03
CA ALA A 57 4.92 -4.27 22.70
C ALA A 57 3.68 -4.66 21.86
N ASP A 58 3.75 -4.51 20.53
CA ASP A 58 2.69 -4.85 19.59
C ASP A 58 3.28 -5.35 18.26
N ALA A 59 3.34 -6.66 18.10
CA ALA A 59 3.85 -7.29 16.88
C ALA A 59 3.01 -6.98 15.63
N ASN A 60 1.80 -6.42 15.77
CA ASN A 60 0.94 -6.03 14.66
C ASN A 60 1.09 -4.55 14.27
N ILE A 61 1.99 -3.80 14.93
CA ILE A 61 2.22 -2.42 14.57
C ILE A 61 2.60 -2.30 13.09
N ARG A 62 2.00 -1.31 12.44
CA ARG A 62 2.23 -1.01 11.03
C ARG A 62 2.76 0.42 10.89
N CYS A 63 4.05 0.56 10.61
CA CYS A 63 4.74 1.83 10.46
C CYS A 63 5.90 1.74 9.45
N ALA A 64 6.48 2.89 9.12
CA ALA A 64 7.70 2.98 8.35
C ALA A 64 8.91 2.61 9.22
N VAL A 65 9.90 1.95 8.63
CA VAL A 65 11.23 1.76 9.22
C VAL A 65 12.24 2.51 8.36
N PRO A 66 13.00 3.47 8.93
CA PRO A 66 13.96 4.23 8.13
C PRO A 66 15.17 3.36 7.79
N LEU A 67 15.59 3.45 6.53
CA LEU A 67 16.87 2.92 6.05
C LEU A 67 17.95 3.98 6.28
N ASP A 68 18.77 4.27 5.27
CA ASP A 68 19.99 5.08 5.41
C ASP A 68 19.81 6.53 4.92
N GLU A 69 18.63 6.86 4.39
CA GLU A 69 18.28 8.20 3.93
C GLU A 69 17.52 8.96 5.04
N ALA A 70 17.87 10.24 5.27
CA ALA A 70 17.18 11.08 6.24
C ALA A 70 15.69 11.22 5.90
N LEU A 71 14.79 11.20 6.89
CA LEU A 71 13.33 11.14 6.65
C LEU A 71 12.83 12.32 5.82
N ALA A 72 13.40 13.51 6.04
CA ALA A 72 13.06 14.74 5.34
C ALA A 72 13.87 14.95 4.03
N SER A 73 14.66 13.96 3.60
CA SER A 73 15.41 14.07 2.35
C SER A 73 14.48 14.00 1.13
N SER A 74 14.87 14.73 0.08
CA SER A 74 14.22 14.67 -1.23
C SER A 74 15.29 14.44 -2.29
N TYR A 75 14.97 13.58 -3.25
CA TYR A 75 15.88 13.24 -4.34
C TYR A 75 15.20 13.52 -5.67
N GLN A 76 15.90 14.24 -6.54
CA GLN A 76 15.44 14.53 -7.89
C GLN A 76 15.44 13.26 -8.75
N LEU A 77 14.62 13.25 -9.81
CA LEU A 77 14.71 12.25 -10.86
C LEU A 77 16.14 12.22 -11.45
N PRO A 78 16.74 11.04 -11.67
CA PRO A 78 18.02 10.94 -12.38
C PRO A 78 17.95 11.58 -13.77
N ASP A 79 19.06 12.18 -14.22
CA ASP A 79 19.16 12.84 -15.54
C ASP A 79 18.96 11.88 -16.72
N SER A 80 19.26 10.60 -16.51
CA SER A 80 19.14 9.53 -17.51
C SER A 80 18.11 8.51 -17.06
N VAL A 81 17.08 8.29 -17.89
CA VAL A 81 16.12 7.21 -17.69
C VAL A 81 16.66 5.93 -18.29
N THR A 82 16.79 4.89 -17.45
CA THR A 82 17.12 3.54 -17.93
C THR A 82 16.00 3.03 -18.83
N GLN A 83 16.34 2.63 -20.05
CA GLN A 83 15.39 1.96 -20.94
C GLN A 83 14.98 0.62 -20.32
N ALA A 84 13.72 0.51 -19.93
CA ALA A 84 13.17 -0.68 -19.30
C ALA A 84 11.91 -1.14 -20.03
N THR A 85 11.73 -2.45 -20.13
CA THR A 85 10.43 -3.02 -20.51
C THR A 85 9.50 -2.91 -19.32
N LEU A 86 8.36 -2.27 -19.51
CA LEU A 86 7.32 -2.13 -18.50
C LEU A 86 6.29 -3.24 -18.71
N ILE A 87 5.89 -3.90 -17.64
CA ILE A 87 4.73 -4.80 -17.64
C ILE A 87 3.77 -4.30 -16.58
N ALA A 88 2.50 -4.09 -16.90
CA ALA A 88 1.50 -3.75 -15.91
C ALA A 88 0.35 -4.75 -16.00
N ALA A 89 -0.20 -5.15 -14.86
CA ALA A 89 -1.43 -5.93 -14.81
C ALA A 89 -2.43 -5.29 -13.86
N ASP A 90 -3.71 -5.40 -14.21
CA ASP A 90 -4.84 -4.96 -13.40
C ASP A 90 -5.96 -6.01 -13.48
N GLY A 91 -6.62 -6.22 -12.36
CA GLY A 91 -7.61 -7.25 -12.15
C GLY A 91 -8.97 -6.69 -11.81
N SER A 92 -10.01 -7.26 -12.40
CA SER A 92 -11.40 -7.05 -12.01
C SER A 92 -12.05 -8.36 -11.62
N GLN A 93 -13.11 -8.26 -10.82
CA GLN A 93 -13.80 -9.42 -10.29
C GLN A 93 -15.31 -9.20 -10.19
N ALA A 94 -16.06 -10.30 -10.34
CA ALA A 94 -17.46 -10.41 -9.96
C ALA A 94 -17.57 -11.45 -8.84
N ILE A 95 -18.17 -11.07 -7.72
CA ILE A 95 -18.34 -11.93 -6.55
C ILE A 95 -19.70 -12.62 -6.64
N ALA A 96 -19.78 -13.85 -6.13
CA ALA A 96 -21.03 -14.61 -6.13
C ALA A 96 -22.10 -13.92 -5.29
N ASP A 97 -23.23 -13.56 -5.93
CA ASP A 97 -24.41 -13.07 -5.24
C ASP A 97 -25.14 -14.24 -4.58
N ARG A 98 -25.23 -14.22 -3.25
CA ARG A 98 -25.91 -15.25 -2.45
C ARG A 98 -27.41 -15.33 -2.73
N HIS A 99 -28.01 -14.28 -3.28
CA HIS A 99 -29.42 -14.24 -3.65
C HIS A 99 -29.69 -14.61 -5.12
N SER A 100 -28.65 -14.82 -5.91
CA SER A 100 -28.79 -15.26 -7.30
C SER A 100 -29.19 -16.73 -7.38
N PRO A 101 -30.09 -17.12 -8.31
CA PRO A 101 -30.42 -18.53 -8.58
C PRO A 101 -29.21 -19.37 -9.00
N VAL A 102 -28.20 -18.73 -9.61
CA VAL A 102 -26.93 -19.35 -9.99
C VAL A 102 -25.80 -18.50 -9.43
N GLN A 103 -25.01 -19.12 -8.55
CA GLN A 103 -23.84 -18.49 -7.95
C GLN A 103 -22.62 -18.75 -8.83
N PHE A 104 -21.94 -17.67 -9.21
CA PHE A 104 -20.69 -17.73 -9.93
C PHE A 104 -19.78 -16.58 -9.51
N CYS A 105 -18.47 -16.80 -9.62
CA CYS A 105 -17.45 -15.78 -9.45
C CYS A 105 -16.64 -15.68 -10.74
N VAL A 106 -16.28 -14.47 -11.15
CA VAL A 106 -15.38 -14.24 -12.28
C VAL A 106 -14.18 -13.47 -11.79
N ILE A 107 -13.00 -13.90 -12.20
CA ILE A 107 -11.77 -13.13 -12.07
C ILE A 107 -11.25 -12.87 -13.47
N ASN A 108 -11.00 -11.61 -13.79
CA ASN A 108 -10.48 -11.19 -15.07
C ASN A 108 -9.23 -10.34 -14.86
N VAL A 109 -8.14 -10.70 -15.52
CA VAL A 109 -6.87 -9.97 -15.46
C VAL A 109 -6.48 -9.55 -16.85
N GLY A 110 -6.25 -8.24 -17.03
CA GLY A 110 -5.63 -7.68 -18.22
C GLY A 110 -4.20 -7.27 -17.90
N ALA A 111 -3.27 -7.55 -18.80
CA ALA A 111 -1.90 -7.11 -18.68
C ALA A 111 -1.37 -6.54 -20.00
N ILE A 112 -0.51 -5.54 -19.88
CA ILE A 112 0.15 -4.88 -21.00
C ILE A 112 1.66 -4.89 -20.77
N SER A 113 2.42 -5.13 -21.83
CA SER A 113 3.85 -4.90 -21.86
C SER A 113 4.22 -3.86 -22.90
N LEU A 114 5.05 -2.91 -22.50
CA LEU A 114 5.47 -1.76 -23.28
C LEU A 114 6.98 -1.62 -23.19
N LYS A 115 7.64 -1.39 -24.32
CA LYS A 115 9.01 -0.87 -24.36
C LYS A 115 8.93 0.59 -24.78
N PRO A 116 9.05 1.55 -23.85
CA PRO A 116 8.99 2.97 -24.20
C PRO A 116 10.02 3.31 -25.28
N ASN A 117 9.64 4.18 -26.23
CA ASN A 117 10.52 4.69 -27.29
C ASN A 117 11.15 3.64 -28.22
N SER A 118 10.70 2.38 -28.21
CA SER A 118 11.24 1.35 -29.10
C SER A 118 10.61 1.33 -30.49
N GLY A 119 9.41 1.91 -30.65
CA GLY A 119 8.58 1.76 -31.85
C GLY A 119 7.90 0.38 -31.96
N GLU A 120 8.11 -0.53 -31.00
CA GLU A 120 7.42 -1.82 -30.94
C GLU A 120 5.99 -1.64 -30.44
N THR A 121 5.04 -2.38 -31.03
CA THR A 121 3.65 -2.41 -30.57
C THR A 121 3.57 -3.04 -29.18
N PRO A 122 2.83 -2.44 -28.22
CA PRO A 122 2.61 -3.06 -26.92
C PRO A 122 1.94 -4.43 -27.06
N ALA A 123 2.38 -5.41 -26.28
CA ALA A 123 1.72 -6.71 -26.21
C ALA A 123 0.72 -6.72 -25.07
N VAL A 124 -0.45 -7.34 -25.29
CA VAL A 124 -1.54 -7.42 -24.33
C VAL A 124 -1.88 -8.89 -24.09
N GLU A 125 -2.08 -9.25 -22.84
CA GLU A 125 -2.55 -10.57 -22.40
C GLU A 125 -3.83 -10.38 -21.59
N VAL A 126 -4.82 -11.25 -21.79
CA VAL A 126 -6.05 -11.28 -20.99
C VAL A 126 -6.31 -12.71 -20.55
N GLU A 127 -6.52 -12.89 -19.25
CA GLU A 127 -6.92 -14.18 -18.67
C GLU A 127 -8.19 -13.98 -17.84
N SER A 128 -9.21 -14.80 -18.12
CA SER A 128 -10.48 -14.80 -17.40
C SER A 128 -10.79 -16.20 -16.88
N GLU A 129 -11.15 -16.32 -15.61
CA GLU A 129 -11.51 -17.58 -14.96
C GLU A 129 -12.91 -17.45 -14.35
N LEU A 130 -13.83 -18.33 -14.75
CA LEU A 130 -15.19 -18.44 -14.22
C LEU A 130 -15.25 -19.62 -13.24
N PHE A 131 -15.70 -19.35 -12.02
CA PHE A 131 -15.92 -20.34 -10.98
C PHE A 131 -17.42 -20.47 -10.73
N PHE A 132 -17.94 -21.69 -10.69
CA PHE A 132 -19.34 -21.97 -10.45
C PHE A 132 -19.48 -23.26 -9.63
N GLY A 133 -20.58 -23.37 -8.87
CA GLY A 133 -20.82 -24.53 -7.99
C GLY A 133 -19.69 -24.74 -6.97
N ASP A 134 -19.29 -25.99 -6.77
CA ASP A 134 -18.29 -26.40 -5.77
C ASP A 134 -16.93 -25.71 -5.96
N ALA A 135 -16.60 -25.29 -7.19
CA ALA A 135 -15.35 -24.58 -7.49
C ALA A 135 -15.22 -23.26 -6.73
N ILE A 136 -16.32 -22.63 -6.29
CA ILE A 136 -16.30 -21.42 -5.46
C ILE A 136 -15.72 -21.75 -4.08
N GLU A 137 -16.21 -22.80 -3.43
CA GLU A 137 -15.78 -23.19 -2.08
C GLU A 137 -14.38 -23.82 -2.10
N GLU A 138 -14.10 -24.69 -3.08
CA GLU A 138 -12.81 -25.36 -3.24
C GLU A 138 -11.65 -24.36 -3.43
N ASN A 139 -11.93 -23.22 -4.04
CA ASN A 139 -10.95 -22.14 -4.27
C ASN A 139 -11.03 -21.01 -3.22
N GLY A 140 -11.89 -21.13 -2.21
CA GLY A 140 -12.01 -20.14 -1.13
C GLY A 140 -12.59 -18.80 -1.59
N LEU A 141 -13.48 -18.81 -2.58
CA LEU A 141 -14.07 -17.64 -3.23
C LEU A 141 -15.45 -17.27 -2.65
N THR A 142 -15.75 -17.75 -1.45
CA THR A 142 -17.02 -17.51 -0.73
C THR A 142 -17.10 -16.14 -0.07
N THR A 143 -15.98 -15.40 -0.06
CA THR A 143 -15.82 -14.11 0.59
C THR A 143 -15.11 -13.12 -0.31
N ASP A 144 -15.40 -11.83 -0.13
CA ASP A 144 -14.76 -10.74 -0.87
C ASP A 144 -13.23 -10.78 -0.75
N GLY A 145 -12.73 -11.11 0.46
CA GLY A 145 -11.31 -11.24 0.73
C GLY A 145 -10.65 -12.40 -0.01
N GLY A 146 -11.34 -13.54 -0.13
CA GLY A 146 -10.84 -14.69 -0.88
C GLY A 146 -10.77 -14.42 -2.38
N VAL A 147 -11.80 -13.77 -2.93
CA VAL A 147 -11.83 -13.36 -4.35
C VAL A 147 -10.73 -12.33 -4.64
N ALA A 148 -10.57 -11.31 -3.79
CA ALA A 148 -9.52 -10.31 -3.95
C ALA A 148 -8.12 -10.94 -3.91
N LEU A 149 -7.86 -11.86 -2.98
CA LEU A 149 -6.58 -12.56 -2.89
C LEU A 149 -6.28 -13.40 -4.14
N ARG A 150 -7.29 -14.09 -4.67
CA ARG A 150 -7.14 -14.89 -5.90
C ARG A 150 -6.87 -14.00 -7.11
N ARG A 151 -7.54 -12.85 -7.20
CA ARG A 151 -7.29 -11.83 -8.22
C ARG A 151 -5.87 -11.28 -8.14
N ASP A 152 -5.42 -10.88 -6.95
CA ASP A 152 -4.05 -10.39 -6.76
C ASP A 152 -3.02 -11.45 -7.19
N LEU A 153 -3.23 -12.74 -6.86
CA LEU A 153 -2.37 -13.82 -7.36
C LEU A 153 -2.41 -13.95 -8.89
N ALA A 154 -3.59 -13.85 -9.51
CA ALA A 154 -3.75 -13.94 -10.95
C ALA A 154 -3.01 -12.80 -11.67
N GLU A 155 -3.10 -11.55 -11.18
CA GLU A 155 -2.36 -10.40 -11.71
C GLU A 155 -0.85 -10.67 -11.78
N ARG A 156 -0.25 -11.14 -10.67
CA ARG A 156 1.19 -11.44 -10.64
C ARG A 156 1.54 -12.65 -11.51
N SER A 157 0.64 -13.63 -11.63
CA SER A 157 0.84 -14.81 -12.47
C SER A 157 0.88 -14.46 -13.95
N VAL A 158 0.00 -13.54 -14.40
CA VAL A 158 0.02 -13.04 -15.79
C VAL A 158 1.32 -12.27 -16.07
N ILE A 159 1.77 -11.40 -15.15
CA ILE A 159 3.08 -10.73 -15.25
C ILE A 159 4.21 -11.76 -15.37
N GLU A 160 4.17 -12.81 -14.55
CA GLU A 160 5.16 -13.88 -14.59
C GLU A 160 5.14 -14.66 -15.91
N LYS A 161 3.96 -14.85 -16.51
CA LYS A 161 3.81 -15.48 -17.83
C LYS A 161 4.39 -14.58 -18.92
N MET A 162 3.97 -13.32 -18.98
CA MET A 162 4.40 -12.36 -20.00
C MET A 162 5.90 -12.08 -19.96
N SER A 163 6.49 -12.07 -18.76
CA SER A 163 7.92 -11.79 -18.59
C SER A 163 8.86 -12.90 -19.08
N LYS A 164 8.35 -14.08 -19.45
CA LYS A 164 9.18 -15.19 -19.92
C LYS A 164 9.94 -14.80 -21.19
N GLY A 165 11.26 -14.94 -21.17
CA GLY A 165 12.13 -14.67 -22.31
C GLY A 165 12.43 -13.19 -22.56
N MET A 166 11.89 -12.27 -21.73
CA MET A 166 12.27 -10.86 -21.79
C MET A 166 13.73 -10.67 -21.36
N LYS A 167 14.43 -9.75 -22.03
CA LYS A 167 15.84 -9.42 -21.77
C LYS A 167 15.97 -7.96 -21.37
N GLY A 168 17.05 -7.65 -20.66
CA GLY A 168 17.33 -6.30 -20.18
C GLY A 168 16.58 -5.96 -18.89
N SER A 169 16.48 -4.67 -18.58
CA SER A 169 15.77 -4.19 -17.40
C SER A 169 14.26 -4.33 -17.60
N VAL A 170 13.59 -5.04 -16.69
CA VAL A 170 12.13 -5.21 -16.70
C VAL A 170 11.57 -4.72 -15.38
N VAL A 171 10.56 -3.86 -15.45
CA VAL A 171 9.84 -3.37 -14.27
C VAL A 171 8.38 -3.76 -14.41
N SER A 172 7.85 -4.43 -13.40
CA SER A 172 6.44 -4.81 -13.34
C SER A 172 5.65 -3.93 -12.38
N PHE A 173 4.47 -3.48 -12.78
CA PHE A 173 3.55 -2.67 -11.99
C PHE A 173 2.22 -3.39 -11.76
N THR A 174 1.66 -3.21 -10.57
CA THR A 174 0.27 -3.54 -10.25
C THR A 174 -0.38 -2.35 -9.57
N ASP A 175 -1.70 -2.17 -9.75
CA ASP A 175 -2.44 -1.20 -8.95
C ASP A 175 -2.58 -1.71 -7.51
N GLY A 176 -2.24 -0.87 -6.53
CA GLY A 176 -2.26 -1.22 -5.11
C GLY A 176 -0.91 -1.64 -4.52
N THR A 177 -0.97 -2.25 -3.33
CA THR A 177 0.22 -2.68 -2.57
C THR A 177 0.79 -4.00 -3.10
N LEU A 178 2.12 -4.16 -3.05
CA LEU A 178 2.75 -5.49 -3.18
C LEU A 178 2.43 -6.40 -2.01
N GLU A 179 2.16 -5.80 -0.85
CA GLU A 179 1.76 -6.51 0.34
C GLU A 179 0.33 -7.01 0.21
N ILE A 180 0.14 -8.33 0.36
CA ILE A 180 -1.19 -8.89 0.63
C ILE A 180 -1.61 -8.47 2.04
N PHE A 181 -2.57 -7.55 2.13
CA PHE A 181 -3.16 -7.16 3.40
C PHE A 181 -4.16 -8.22 3.87
N ARG A 182 -4.17 -8.52 5.17
CA ARG A 182 -5.10 -9.48 5.77
C ARG A 182 -6.54 -9.14 5.39
N ALA A 183 -7.15 -9.97 4.56
CA ALA A 183 -8.59 -10.10 4.54
C ALA A 183 -9.01 -10.69 5.88
N LYS A 184 -9.62 -9.87 6.73
CA LYS A 184 -10.30 -10.34 7.96
C LYS A 184 -11.45 -11.31 7.65
N ASP A 185 -11.77 -11.44 6.36
CA ASP A 185 -12.92 -12.12 5.81
C ASP A 185 -12.51 -13.37 5.03
N ILE A 186 -11.46 -14.12 5.45
CA ILE A 186 -11.17 -15.43 4.83
C ILE A 186 -11.48 -16.54 5.83
N ASP A 187 -12.51 -17.32 5.51
CA ASP A 187 -13.04 -18.38 6.37
C ASP A 187 -12.05 -19.55 6.54
N ASN A 188 -11.14 -19.76 5.58
CA ASN A 188 -10.22 -20.89 5.56
C ASN A 188 -8.74 -20.47 5.62
N ALA A 189 -8.15 -20.56 6.82
CA ALA A 189 -6.76 -20.21 7.09
C ALA A 189 -5.72 -21.05 6.32
N ASN A 190 -6.06 -22.28 5.90
CA ASN A 190 -5.14 -23.13 5.13
C ASN A 190 -5.10 -22.71 3.66
N GLN A 191 -6.27 -22.49 3.05
CA GLN A 191 -6.36 -21.97 1.68
C GLN A 191 -5.68 -20.59 1.58
N TYR A 192 -5.90 -19.71 2.58
CA TYR A 192 -5.19 -18.43 2.66
C TYR A 192 -3.68 -18.60 2.58
N ARG A 193 -3.10 -19.44 3.45
CA ARG A 193 -1.66 -19.69 3.50
C ARG A 193 -1.14 -20.24 2.18
N ASN A 194 -1.83 -21.23 1.60
CA ASN A 194 -1.45 -21.81 0.31
C ASN A 194 -1.42 -20.75 -0.82
N THR A 195 -2.40 -19.85 -0.86
CA THR A 195 -2.46 -18.80 -1.88
C THR A 195 -1.39 -17.74 -1.66
N VAL A 196 -1.12 -17.36 -0.41
CA VAL A 196 0.01 -16.47 -0.07
C VAL A 196 1.34 -17.12 -0.45
N ASP A 197 1.56 -18.40 -0.18
CA ASP A 197 2.79 -19.11 -0.55
C ASP A 197 2.98 -19.16 -2.07
N LYS A 198 1.90 -19.40 -2.83
CA LYS A 198 1.92 -19.29 -4.29
C LYS A 198 2.28 -17.88 -4.75
N TYR A 199 1.72 -16.85 -4.13
CA TYR A 199 2.02 -15.45 -4.45
C TYR A 199 3.49 -15.11 -4.19
N ILE A 200 4.03 -15.48 -3.02
CA ILE A 200 5.46 -15.29 -2.70
C ILE A 200 6.34 -16.07 -3.67
N SER A 201 5.92 -17.28 -4.08
CA SER A 201 6.63 -18.08 -5.08
C SER A 201 6.68 -17.39 -6.45
N VAL A 202 5.60 -16.74 -6.87
CA VAL A 202 5.57 -15.93 -8.10
C VAL A 202 6.55 -14.75 -7.99
N LEU A 203 6.51 -13.98 -6.89
CA LEU A 203 7.45 -12.88 -6.65
C LEU A 203 8.91 -13.36 -6.65
N SER A 204 9.17 -14.53 -6.04
CA SER A 204 10.50 -15.15 -6.03
C SER A 204 10.98 -15.48 -7.45
N ARG A 205 10.10 -16.00 -8.32
CA ARG A 205 10.43 -16.29 -9.72
C ARG A 205 10.67 -15.01 -10.53
N LEU A 206 9.89 -13.96 -10.29
CA LEU A 206 10.10 -12.65 -10.92
C LEU A 206 11.47 -12.07 -10.50
N GLN A 207 11.76 -12.08 -9.20
CA GLN A 207 13.04 -11.63 -8.66
C GLN A 207 14.21 -12.45 -9.22
N GLY A 208 14.08 -13.77 -9.30
CA GLY A 208 15.09 -14.66 -9.89
C GLY A 208 15.36 -14.42 -11.38
N ARG A 209 14.43 -13.76 -12.11
CA ARG A 209 14.62 -13.30 -13.49
C ARG A 209 15.17 -11.87 -13.58
N GLY A 210 15.45 -11.23 -12.45
CA GLY A 210 15.90 -9.83 -12.39
C GLY A 210 14.78 -8.81 -12.66
N ILE A 211 13.51 -9.20 -12.52
CA ILE A 211 12.37 -8.31 -12.70
C ILE A 211 12.14 -7.52 -11.42
N ILE A 212 12.05 -6.20 -11.55
CA ILE A 212 11.75 -5.30 -10.43
C ILE A 212 10.23 -5.17 -10.32
N SER A 213 9.65 -5.71 -9.26
CA SER A 213 8.21 -5.59 -9.01
C SER A 213 7.89 -4.39 -8.13
N ALA A 214 6.91 -3.60 -8.55
CA ALA A 214 6.42 -2.42 -7.86
C ALA A 214 4.88 -2.42 -7.83
N GLY A 215 4.32 -1.90 -6.73
CA GLY A 215 2.91 -1.55 -6.63
C GLY A 215 2.78 -0.03 -6.68
N TYR A 216 1.77 0.49 -7.37
CA TYR A 216 1.49 1.92 -7.45
C TYR A 216 0.20 2.24 -6.71
N ILE A 217 0.21 3.30 -5.90
CA ILE A 217 -0.97 3.76 -5.16
C ILE A 217 -1.08 5.26 -5.38
N ASP A 218 -2.12 5.68 -6.10
CA ASP A 218 -2.45 7.10 -6.15
C ASP A 218 -3.10 7.55 -4.82
N LYS A 219 -2.75 8.77 -4.39
CA LYS A 219 -3.35 9.44 -3.22
C LYS A 219 -3.45 8.53 -1.98
N PRO A 220 -2.34 7.96 -1.48
CA PRO A 220 -2.37 7.01 -0.38
C PRO A 220 -3.00 7.62 0.88
N SER A 221 -3.84 6.84 1.54
CA SER A 221 -4.47 7.19 2.82
C SER A 221 -3.68 6.70 4.03
N SER A 222 -2.56 6.01 3.81
CA SER A 222 -1.69 5.49 4.86
C SER A 222 -0.92 6.60 5.57
N SER A 223 -0.56 6.31 6.82
CA SER A 223 0.17 7.17 7.75
C SER A 223 1.35 6.39 8.36
N LEU A 224 2.12 5.68 7.54
CA LEU A 224 3.26 4.85 7.96
C LEU A 224 4.39 5.70 8.56
N VAL A 225 4.74 6.81 7.91
CA VAL A 225 5.80 7.72 8.39
C VAL A 225 5.28 8.56 9.55
N VAL A 226 4.03 9.05 9.47
CA VAL A 226 3.39 9.72 10.61
C VAL A 226 3.39 8.82 11.85
N LYS A 227 3.03 7.53 11.74
CA LYS A 227 3.10 6.59 12.85
C LYS A 227 4.51 6.41 13.40
N LEU A 228 5.53 6.40 12.53
CA LEU A 228 6.92 6.37 12.98
C LEU A 228 7.26 7.61 13.83
N LEU A 229 6.78 8.80 13.43
CA LEU A 229 6.95 10.03 14.23
C LEU A 229 6.19 9.96 15.55
N GLU A 230 5.00 9.35 15.57
CA GLU A 230 4.25 9.16 16.81
C GLU A 230 4.99 8.26 17.81
N LEU A 231 5.75 7.26 17.34
CA LEU A 231 6.56 6.39 18.20
C LEU A 231 7.69 7.14 18.92
N THR A 232 8.15 8.28 18.41
CA THR A 232 9.19 9.06 19.11
C THR A 232 8.68 9.70 20.39
N GLN A 233 7.36 9.89 20.50
CA GLN A 233 6.69 10.46 21.67
C GLN A 233 6.52 9.43 22.81
N ILE A 234 6.74 8.16 22.54
CA ILE A 234 6.62 7.09 23.52
C ILE A 234 7.92 6.99 24.31
N THR A 235 7.83 7.10 25.63
CA THR A 235 8.99 6.95 26.52
C THR A 235 9.00 5.60 27.21
N ILE A 236 7.83 5.02 27.48
CA ILE A 236 7.67 3.71 28.12
C ILE A 236 6.67 2.81 27.36
N PRO A 237 6.83 1.47 27.34
CA PRO A 237 5.96 0.56 26.57
C PRO A 237 4.47 0.67 26.88
N GLU A 238 4.09 1.02 28.12
CA GLU A 238 2.70 1.14 28.56
C GLU A 238 1.95 2.30 27.84
N GLU A 239 2.67 3.27 27.28
CA GLU A 239 2.07 4.38 26.52
C GLU A 239 1.61 3.97 25.11
N MET A 240 1.99 2.77 24.65
CA MET A 240 1.53 2.21 23.37
C MET A 240 0.01 2.09 23.30
N GLU A 241 -0.66 1.79 24.42
CA GLU A 241 -2.12 1.72 24.47
C GLU A 241 -2.76 3.10 24.28
N LYS A 242 -2.16 4.15 24.89
CA LYS A 242 -2.61 5.53 24.69
C LYS A 242 -2.46 5.94 23.23
N LEU A 243 -1.36 5.56 22.59
CA LEU A 243 -1.14 5.85 21.17
C LEU A 243 -2.22 5.22 20.28
N ARG A 244 -2.64 3.98 20.57
CA ARG A 244 -3.72 3.30 19.81
C ARG A 244 -5.07 4.01 19.96
N ASN A 245 -5.39 4.45 21.17
CA ASN A 245 -6.71 5.04 21.48
C ASN A 245 -6.81 6.51 21.08
N ALA A 246 -5.73 7.27 21.24
CA ALA A 246 -5.67 8.70 21.00
C ALA A 246 -4.33 9.10 20.34
N PRO A 247 -4.11 8.76 19.06
CA PRO A 247 -2.89 9.11 18.35
C PRO A 247 -2.72 10.64 18.28
N PRO A 248 -1.57 11.20 18.68
CA PRO A 248 -1.37 12.65 18.71
C PRO A 248 -1.40 13.26 17.31
N LEU A 249 -1.04 12.50 16.28
CA LEU A 249 -1.01 12.95 14.89
C LEU A 249 -2.19 12.41 14.07
N LYS A 250 -3.31 12.06 14.73
CA LYS A 250 -4.53 11.48 14.11
C LYS A 250 -5.02 12.19 12.83
N TYR A 251 -4.81 13.50 12.73
CA TYR A 251 -5.27 14.32 11.61
C TYR A 251 -4.22 14.55 10.51
N VAL A 252 -3.06 13.91 10.64
CA VAL A 252 -1.93 14.01 9.72
C VAL A 252 -1.80 12.70 8.94
N THR A 253 -1.55 12.82 7.64
CA THR A 253 -1.32 11.68 6.74
C THR A 253 0.03 11.82 6.07
N ASP A 254 0.58 10.72 5.57
CA ASP A 254 1.82 10.80 4.78
C ASP A 254 1.61 11.62 3.51
N ARG A 255 0.40 11.62 2.94
CA ARG A 255 0.02 12.52 1.85
C ARG A 255 0.13 14.00 2.23
N TRP A 256 -0.10 14.38 3.49
CA TRP A 256 0.14 15.75 3.93
C TRP A 256 1.64 16.07 4.02
N LEU A 257 2.47 15.11 4.46
CA LEU A 257 3.92 15.27 4.55
C LEU A 257 4.59 15.36 3.16
N PHE A 258 4.25 14.45 2.26
CA PHE A 258 4.96 14.24 0.99
C PHE A 258 4.19 14.70 -0.26
N GLY A 259 2.91 15.07 -0.11
CA GLY A 259 2.04 15.39 -1.24
C GLY A 259 2.21 16.81 -1.80
N TYR A 260 1.69 16.99 -3.00
CA TYR A 260 1.64 18.27 -3.71
C TYR A 260 0.57 19.22 -3.12
N ASN A 261 0.78 20.54 -3.28
CA ASN A 261 -0.14 21.62 -2.88
C ASN A 261 -0.42 21.80 -1.37
N ASN A 262 0.45 21.30 -0.50
CA ASN A 262 0.41 21.69 0.89
C ASN A 262 1.04 23.09 1.06
N LYS A 263 0.19 24.13 1.05
CA LYS A 263 0.61 25.55 1.14
C LYS A 263 1.45 25.88 2.38
N LEU A 264 1.33 25.07 3.43
CA LEU A 264 2.00 25.32 4.71
C LEU A 264 3.33 24.56 4.85
N PHE A 265 3.51 23.47 4.09
CA PHE A 265 4.68 22.59 4.20
C PHE A 265 4.82 21.74 2.93
N GLN A 266 5.84 21.98 2.13
CA GLN A 266 6.13 21.15 0.95
C GLN A 266 7.50 20.51 1.08
N LEU A 267 7.52 19.24 1.47
CA LEU A 267 8.75 18.48 1.63
C LEU A 267 9.33 18.02 0.29
N LEU A 268 8.47 17.52 -0.61
CA LEU A 268 8.88 17.04 -1.93
C LEU A 268 8.54 18.08 -3.01
N PRO A 269 9.54 18.62 -3.73
CA PRO A 269 9.30 19.31 -4.98
C PRO A 269 8.66 18.38 -6.03
N PRO A 270 7.96 18.91 -7.06
CA PRO A 270 7.52 18.12 -8.20
C PRO A 270 8.69 17.38 -8.87
N GLY A 271 8.51 16.10 -9.20
CA GLY A 271 9.52 15.21 -9.75
C GLY A 271 10.47 14.58 -8.71
N HIS A 272 10.35 14.91 -7.42
CA HIS A 272 11.22 14.37 -6.38
C HIS A 272 10.58 13.18 -5.65
N ARG A 273 11.42 12.21 -5.28
CA ARG A 273 11.07 11.14 -4.34
C ARG A 273 11.51 11.48 -2.91
N SER A 274 10.82 10.89 -1.93
CA SER A 274 11.26 10.86 -0.52
C SER A 274 12.43 9.89 -0.31
N ALA A 275 12.88 9.83 0.95
CA ALA A 275 13.61 8.69 1.46
C ALA A 275 12.91 7.35 1.18
N VAL A 276 13.70 6.27 1.08
CA VAL A 276 13.20 4.88 1.02
C VAL A 276 13.00 4.33 2.43
N PHE A 277 11.84 3.71 2.65
CA PHE A 277 11.45 3.10 3.91
C PHE A 277 11.18 1.61 3.73
N LYS A 278 11.50 0.81 4.74
CA LYS A 278 10.97 -0.56 4.88
C LYS A 278 9.60 -0.51 5.55
N ILE A 279 8.71 -1.43 5.18
CA ILE A 279 7.41 -1.59 5.86
C ILE A 279 7.58 -2.52 7.07
N GLN A 280 7.28 -2.04 8.28
CA GLN A 280 7.01 -2.91 9.42
C GLN A 280 5.52 -3.28 9.39
N SER A 281 5.22 -4.58 9.39
CA SER A 281 3.85 -5.09 9.55
C SER A 281 3.86 -6.58 9.93
N THR A 282 2.68 -7.16 10.10
CA THR A 282 2.55 -8.62 10.33
C THR A 282 3.00 -9.48 9.14
N SER A 283 2.99 -8.93 7.93
CA SER A 283 3.33 -9.65 6.71
C SER A 283 4.85 -9.79 6.51
N GLU A 284 5.67 -9.06 7.28
CA GLU A 284 7.13 -9.20 7.29
C GLU A 284 7.59 -10.67 7.48
N LYS A 285 6.75 -11.50 8.12
CA LYS A 285 7.01 -12.94 8.26
C LYS A 285 6.98 -13.71 6.92
N SER A 286 6.24 -13.21 5.92
CA SER A 286 6.12 -13.78 4.59
C SER A 286 7.08 -13.13 3.59
N TYR A 287 7.33 -11.83 3.73
CA TYR A 287 8.22 -11.06 2.84
C TYR A 287 9.60 -10.88 3.48
N LYS A 288 10.54 -11.78 3.19
CA LYS A 288 11.89 -11.81 3.82
C LYS A 288 13.03 -11.69 2.81
N GLY A 289 14.18 -11.24 3.30
CA GLY A 289 15.41 -11.12 2.51
C GLY A 289 15.21 -10.24 1.28
N VAL A 290 15.50 -10.78 0.11
CA VAL A 290 15.37 -10.05 -1.18
C VAL A 290 13.93 -9.65 -1.52
N LEU A 291 12.93 -10.20 -0.84
CA LEU A 291 11.51 -9.87 -1.03
C LEU A 291 10.97 -8.91 0.04
N GLU A 292 11.83 -8.36 0.90
CA GLU A 292 11.40 -7.35 1.87
C GLU A 292 10.76 -6.14 1.19
N LEU A 293 9.64 -5.70 1.74
CA LEU A 293 8.83 -4.65 1.15
C LEU A 293 9.36 -3.27 1.54
N HIS A 294 9.64 -2.50 0.49
CA HIS A 294 10.11 -1.13 0.59
C HIS A 294 9.15 -0.19 -0.14
N PHE A 295 9.12 1.06 0.28
CA PHE A 295 8.29 2.09 -0.34
C PHE A 295 8.96 3.46 -0.21
N PHE A 296 8.52 4.36 -1.08
CA PHE A 296 8.85 5.78 -1.04
C PHE A 296 7.66 6.56 -1.60
N TYR A 297 7.60 7.86 -1.33
CA TYR A 297 6.62 8.76 -1.91
C TYR A 297 7.25 9.50 -3.09
N LEU A 298 6.48 9.66 -4.16
CA LEU A 298 6.86 10.42 -5.34
C LEU A 298 5.87 11.56 -5.53
N ASN A 299 6.37 12.79 -5.64
CA ASN A 299 5.54 13.91 -6.05
C ASN A 299 5.59 14.04 -7.57
N VAL A 300 4.57 13.57 -8.27
CA VAL A 300 4.49 13.64 -9.74
C VAL A 300 4.09 15.03 -10.28
N GLY A 301 3.86 16.01 -9.41
CA GLY A 301 3.47 17.37 -9.79
C GLY A 301 1.96 17.54 -9.95
N LYS A 302 1.55 18.24 -11.01
CA LYS A 302 0.14 18.39 -11.40
C LYS A 302 -0.18 17.33 -12.45
N GLU A 303 -1.22 16.54 -12.19
CA GLU A 303 -1.96 15.84 -13.25
C GLU A 303 -2.62 16.84 -14.19
#